data_AF-A0A7W1C2U7-F1
#
_entry.id   AF-A0A7W1C2U7-F1
#
_cell.length_a   1.000
_cell.length_b   1.000
_cell.length_c   1.000
_cell.angle_alpha   90.00
_cell.angle_beta   90.00
_cell.angle_gamma   90.00
#
_symmetry.space_group_name_H-M   'P 1'
#
loop_
_entity.id
_entity.type
_entity.pdbx_description
1 polymer ?
#
loop_
_entity_poly.entity_id
_entity_poly.type
_entity_poly.pdbx_seq_one_letter_code
_entity_poly.pdbx_strand_id
1 'polypeptide(L)'
;MPLGFLPRFFWSAAAITALAAACTDNTKSRDAASASDQRGGAGSAAAYENAAPADTVAAVPYRWDLDAVRSALQTAGLAAKALGPVTQPFMSVGGTVFQIGEAELQVFIYGDVGAMMRDVIRLDTARVSPPAMMISWRAKPSLLTRNNLAAIIVTRDEALRRRIRAALTVEPHVGQHVGPD
;
A
#
# COMPACT_ATOMS: atom_id res chain seq x y z
N MET A 1 -14.14 -34.09 -37.53
CA MET A 1 -13.43 -33.24 -38.51
C MET A 1 -14.39 -32.11 -38.88
N PRO A 2 -14.02 -30.81 -38.90
CA PRO A 2 -12.69 -30.15 -38.95
C PRO A 2 -12.22 -29.67 -37.54
N LEU A 3 -10.95 -29.53 -37.12
CA LEU A 3 -9.66 -29.02 -37.66
C LEU A 3 -9.57 -27.49 -37.80
N GLY A 4 -8.62 -26.90 -37.03
CA GLY A 4 -8.14 -25.51 -37.11
C GLY A 4 -8.58 -24.67 -35.90
N PHE A 5 -7.77 -23.86 -35.21
CA PHE A 5 -6.47 -23.27 -35.53
C PHE A 5 -5.94 -22.63 -34.21
N LEU A 6 -4.71 -22.95 -33.79
CA LEU A 6 -3.97 -22.21 -32.75
C LEU A 6 -3.11 -21.12 -33.42
N PRO A 7 -2.90 -19.96 -32.78
CA PRO A 7 -1.64 -19.25 -32.91
C PRO A 7 -0.83 -19.32 -31.62
N ARG A 8 0.40 -19.81 -31.81
CA ARG A 8 1.53 -19.74 -30.91
C ARG A 8 2.05 -18.30 -30.95
N PHE A 9 2.10 -17.61 -29.82
CA PHE A 9 2.99 -16.45 -29.67
C PHE A 9 4.10 -16.82 -28.71
N PHE A 10 5.19 -17.28 -29.32
CA PHE A 10 6.54 -17.23 -28.78
C PHE A 10 6.87 -15.76 -28.49
N TRP A 11 7.28 -15.43 -27.26
CA TRP A 11 8.09 -14.24 -27.04
C TRP A 11 9.35 -14.62 -26.28
N SER A 12 10.47 -14.36 -26.95
CA SER A 12 11.82 -14.68 -26.53
C SER A 12 12.32 -13.75 -25.42
N ALA A 13 13.26 -14.32 -24.68
CA ALA A 13 14.12 -13.78 -23.65
C ALA A 13 14.66 -12.34 -23.85
N ALA A 14 14.78 -11.62 -22.75
CA ALA A 14 15.84 -10.63 -22.55
C ALA A 14 16.45 -10.85 -21.16
N ALA A 15 17.75 -11.21 -21.15
CA ALA A 15 18.59 -11.37 -19.98
C ALA A 15 18.96 -10.00 -19.39
N ILE A 16 18.98 -9.90 -18.05
CA ILE A 16 19.57 -8.74 -17.36
C ILE A 16 20.69 -9.26 -16.45
N THR A 17 21.91 -8.85 -16.81
CA THR A 17 23.19 -9.09 -16.15
C THR A 17 23.20 -8.49 -14.74
N ALA A 18 23.44 -9.33 -13.72
CA ALA A 18 23.71 -8.89 -12.36
C ALA A 18 25.21 -8.57 -12.22
N LEU A 19 25.52 -7.31 -11.90
CA LEU A 19 26.87 -6.85 -11.58
C LEU A 19 27.13 -7.15 -10.09
N ALA A 20 27.99 -8.13 -9.81
CA ALA A 20 28.49 -8.43 -8.49
C ALA A 20 29.63 -7.46 -8.13
N ALA A 21 29.39 -6.52 -7.21
CA ALA A 21 30.45 -5.75 -6.56
C ALA A 21 30.91 -6.51 -5.31
N ALA A 22 31.92 -7.36 -5.49
CA ALA A 22 32.71 -7.94 -4.42
C ALA A 22 33.89 -7.00 -4.13
N CYS A 23 33.89 -6.37 -2.96
CA CYS A 23 35.09 -5.74 -2.38
C CYS A 23 35.34 -6.34 -0.99
N THR A 24 35.96 -7.51 -1.03
CA THR A 24 37.06 -7.95 -0.14
C THR A 24 38.19 -6.91 -0.31
N ASP A 25 38.92 -6.40 0.70
CA ASP A 25 39.61 -7.08 1.80
C ASP A 25 40.17 -6.06 2.83
N ASN A 26 40.48 -6.59 4.02
CA ASN A 26 41.68 -6.33 4.83
C ASN A 26 41.92 -4.95 5.52
N THR A 27 41.93 -4.96 6.86
CA THR A 27 43.12 -4.56 7.63
C THR A 27 43.07 -5.07 9.08
N LYS A 28 43.84 -6.13 9.28
CA LYS A 28 44.49 -6.52 10.52
C LYS A 28 45.26 -5.33 11.13
N SER A 29 45.00 -5.03 12.40
CA SER A 29 45.99 -4.68 13.44
C SER A 29 45.26 -4.35 14.74
N ARG A 30 45.12 -5.36 15.60
CA ARG A 30 44.91 -5.16 17.04
C ARG A 30 46.30 -5.15 17.65
N ASP A 31 46.83 -3.96 17.84
CA ASP A 31 47.92 -3.74 18.78
C ASP A 31 47.44 -2.78 19.86
N ALA A 32 47.59 -3.26 21.09
CA ALA A 32 47.31 -2.56 22.31
C ALA A 32 48.33 -1.43 22.51
N ALA A 33 47.86 -0.24 22.87
CA ALA A 33 48.65 0.73 23.62
C ALA A 33 47.72 1.70 24.36
N SER A 34 47.66 1.47 25.66
CA SER A 34 47.52 2.42 26.76
C SER A 34 47.34 3.91 26.46
N ALA A 35 46.32 4.43 27.15
CA ALA A 35 46.41 5.56 28.08
C ALA A 35 46.07 6.98 27.60
N SER A 36 45.20 7.55 28.44
CA SER A 36 45.09 8.94 28.89
C SER A 36 44.22 9.89 28.07
N ASP A 37 43.26 10.45 28.81
CA ASP A 37 42.90 11.86 28.81
C ASP A 37 42.45 12.51 27.49
N GLN A 38 41.17 12.87 27.44
CA GLN A 38 40.81 14.27 27.22
C GLN A 38 39.34 14.51 27.62
N ARG A 39 39.17 15.04 28.82
CA ARG A 39 37.98 15.78 29.25
C ARG A 39 38.18 17.25 28.85
N GLY A 40 37.18 17.83 28.21
CA GLY A 40 37.13 19.24 27.81
C GLY A 40 37.23 19.33 26.28
N GLY A 41 36.22 19.78 25.55
CA GLY A 41 35.26 20.82 25.85
C GLY A 41 35.52 21.97 24.89
N ALA A 42 34.77 22.00 23.78
CA ALA A 42 34.54 23.18 22.96
C ALA A 42 33.46 22.84 21.93
N GLY A 43 32.26 23.38 22.13
CA GLY A 43 31.24 23.41 21.10
C GLY A 43 31.72 24.33 19.98
N SER A 44 32.04 23.75 18.82
CA SER A 44 32.15 24.48 17.57
C SER A 44 30.87 24.26 16.77
N ALA A 45 30.03 25.27 16.80
CA ALA A 45 28.97 25.47 15.83
C ALA A 45 29.60 25.60 14.44
N ALA A 46 29.29 24.67 13.54
CA ALA A 46 29.45 24.85 12.12
C ALA A 46 28.47 23.96 11.36
N ALA A 47 27.78 24.60 10.41
CA ALA A 47 27.07 24.02 9.28
C ALA A 47 25.75 23.27 9.58
N TYR A 48 24.68 24.04 9.77
CA TYR A 48 23.41 23.66 9.12
C TYR A 48 23.31 24.46 7.82
N GLU A 49 23.75 23.76 6.78
CA GLU A 49 23.51 24.01 5.38
C GLU A 49 22.03 24.29 5.12
N ASN A 50 21.74 25.41 4.45
CA ASN A 50 20.49 25.74 3.74
C ASN A 50 19.19 25.09 4.26
N ALA A 51 18.58 25.69 5.28
CA ALA A 51 17.15 25.54 5.51
C ALA A 51 16.40 26.26 4.39
N ALA A 52 16.01 25.51 3.35
CA ALA A 52 14.88 25.88 2.50
C ALA A 52 13.66 26.17 3.40
N PRO A 53 12.76 27.09 3.02
CA PRO A 53 11.55 27.32 3.80
C PRO A 53 10.74 26.02 3.81
N ALA A 54 10.75 25.33 4.95
CA ALA A 54 9.76 24.32 5.25
C ALA A 54 8.44 25.06 5.42
N ASP A 55 7.74 25.24 4.30
CA ASP A 55 6.32 25.51 4.24
C ASP A 55 5.63 24.34 4.95
N THR A 56 5.59 24.42 6.28
CA THR A 56 4.93 23.45 7.14
C THR A 56 3.46 23.82 7.13
N VAL A 57 2.84 23.71 5.95
CA VAL A 57 1.41 23.51 5.87
C VAL A 57 1.20 22.17 6.57
N ALA A 58 0.62 22.20 7.77
CA ALA A 58 0.22 20.99 8.47
C ALA A 58 -0.52 20.11 7.46
N ALA A 59 0.10 19.00 7.04
CA ALA A 59 -0.43 18.16 5.99
C ALA A 59 -1.83 17.73 6.43
N VAL A 60 -2.85 18.24 5.75
CA VAL A 60 -4.22 17.78 5.98
C VAL A 60 -4.20 16.27 5.77
N PRO A 61 -4.62 15.47 6.76
CA PRO A 61 -4.52 14.02 6.64
C PRO A 61 -5.28 13.57 5.40
N TYR A 62 -4.54 12.95 4.48
CA TYR A 62 -5.04 12.59 3.16
C TYR A 62 -6.32 11.74 3.27
N ARG A 63 -7.40 12.15 2.58
CA ARG A 63 -8.68 11.44 2.54
C ARG A 63 -8.80 10.64 1.26
N TRP A 64 -9.12 9.35 1.42
CA TRP A 64 -9.42 8.47 0.31
C TRP A 64 -10.75 8.82 -0.34
N ASP A 65 -10.73 8.82 -1.67
CA ASP A 65 -11.88 8.85 -2.55
C ASP A 65 -11.77 7.70 -3.58
N LEU A 66 -12.83 7.46 -4.36
CA LEU A 66 -12.85 6.33 -5.30
C LEU A 66 -11.83 6.47 -6.43
N ASP A 67 -11.54 7.70 -6.88
CA ASP A 67 -10.57 7.91 -7.95
C ASP A 67 -9.14 7.71 -7.46
N ALA A 68 -8.82 8.13 -6.24
CA ALA A 68 -7.52 7.80 -5.67
C ALA A 68 -7.33 6.31 -5.36
N VAL A 69 -8.37 5.60 -4.94
CA VAL A 69 -8.31 4.13 -4.82
C VAL A 69 -7.99 3.50 -6.18
N ARG A 70 -8.68 3.93 -7.24
CA ARG A 70 -8.43 3.45 -8.60
C ARG A 70 -7.01 3.77 -9.06
N SER A 71 -6.56 5.01 -8.85
CA SER A 71 -5.22 5.47 -9.18
C SER A 71 -4.14 4.65 -8.47
N ALA A 72 -4.27 4.46 -7.15
CA ALA A 72 -3.33 3.66 -6.36
C ALA A 72 -3.22 2.21 -6.86
N LEU A 73 -4.35 1.59 -7.22
CA LEU A 73 -4.35 0.25 -7.81
C LEU A 73 -3.67 0.24 -9.18
N GLN A 74 -3.93 1.23 -10.03
CA GLN A 74 -3.28 1.36 -11.34
C GLN A 74 -1.78 1.58 -11.24
N THR A 75 -1.32 2.46 -10.35
CA THR A 75 0.11 2.70 -10.07
C THR A 75 0.81 1.43 -9.59
N ALA A 76 0.12 0.57 -8.83
CA ALA A 76 0.63 -0.73 -8.40
C ALA A 76 0.60 -1.82 -9.51
N GLY A 77 0.19 -1.47 -10.73
CA GLY A 77 0.03 -2.38 -11.86
C GLY A 77 -1.13 -3.37 -11.68
N LEU A 78 -2.14 -3.02 -10.87
CA LEU A 78 -3.32 -3.84 -10.63
C LEU A 78 -4.47 -3.35 -11.50
N ALA A 79 -4.88 -4.18 -12.47
CA ALA A 79 -6.04 -3.90 -13.31
C ALA A 79 -7.34 -4.10 -12.51
N ALA A 80 -7.88 -3.00 -11.96
CA ALA A 80 -9.12 -3.01 -11.20
C ALA A 80 -10.33 -2.65 -12.09
N LYS A 81 -11.31 -3.56 -12.17
CA LYS A 81 -12.58 -3.33 -12.87
C LYS A 81 -13.69 -3.08 -11.84
N ALA A 82 -14.34 -1.93 -11.89
CA ALA A 82 -15.53 -1.69 -11.08
C ALA A 82 -16.68 -2.60 -11.55
N LEU A 83 -17.31 -3.32 -10.61
CA LEU A 83 -18.48 -4.16 -10.87
C LEU A 83 -19.79 -3.45 -10.48
N GLY A 84 -19.74 -2.48 -9.58
CA GLY A 84 -20.89 -1.70 -9.16
C GLY A 84 -20.95 -1.45 -7.65
N PRO A 85 -22.04 -0.84 -7.17
CA PRO A 85 -22.23 -0.59 -5.74
C PRO A 85 -22.52 -1.88 -4.97
N VAL A 86 -22.11 -1.94 -3.70
CA VAL A 86 -22.41 -3.00 -2.75
C VAL A 86 -22.84 -2.39 -1.42
N THR A 87 -23.81 -3.01 -0.76
CA THR A 87 -24.18 -2.65 0.61
C THR A 87 -23.95 -3.86 1.50
N GLN A 88 -23.28 -3.64 2.63
CA GLN A 88 -23.08 -4.65 3.65
C GLN A 88 -23.91 -4.27 4.88
N PRO A 89 -24.65 -5.22 5.51
CA PRO A 89 -25.58 -4.89 6.59
C PRO A 89 -24.89 -4.37 7.87
N PHE A 90 -23.57 -4.52 7.96
CA PHE A 90 -22.73 -4.08 9.08
C PHE A 90 -21.86 -2.86 8.76
N MET A 91 -21.94 -2.34 7.53
CA MET A 91 -21.31 -1.08 7.15
C MET A 91 -22.40 -0.03 7.02
N SER A 92 -22.21 1.15 7.62
CA SER A 92 -23.18 2.23 7.58
C SER A 92 -23.21 2.97 6.23
N VAL A 93 -22.22 2.71 5.37
CA VAL A 93 -22.08 3.34 4.05
C VAL A 93 -22.17 2.31 2.93
N GLY A 94 -22.68 2.76 1.78
CA GLY A 94 -22.54 2.01 0.53
C GLY A 94 -21.08 1.94 0.10
N GLY A 95 -20.68 0.80 -0.45
CA GLY A 95 -19.36 0.58 -1.02
C GLY A 95 -19.40 0.35 -2.52
N THR A 96 -18.22 0.16 -3.10
CA THR A 96 -18.03 -0.19 -4.52
C THR A 96 -17.21 -1.47 -4.61
N VAL A 97 -17.65 -2.39 -5.45
CA VAL A 97 -16.93 -3.64 -5.75
C VAL A 97 -15.99 -3.42 -6.92
N PHE A 98 -14.75 -3.83 -6.74
CA PHE A 98 -13.74 -3.95 -7.78
C PHE A 98 -13.31 -5.41 -7.92
N GLN A 99 -13.20 -5.86 -9.17
CA GLN A 99 -12.60 -7.14 -9.53
C GLN A 99 -11.14 -6.90 -9.94
N ILE A 100 -10.21 -7.65 -9.34
CA ILE A 100 -8.77 -7.58 -9.62
C ILE A 100 -8.27 -9.01 -9.86
N GLY A 101 -8.16 -9.43 -11.12
CA GLY A 101 -7.93 -10.84 -11.44
C GLY A 101 -9.06 -11.72 -10.89
N GLU A 102 -8.74 -12.65 -9.98
CA GLU A 102 -9.73 -13.46 -9.25
C GLU A 102 -10.16 -12.86 -7.90
N ALA A 103 -9.45 -11.81 -7.43
CA ALA A 103 -9.76 -11.15 -6.17
C ALA A 103 -10.97 -10.23 -6.28
N GLU A 104 -11.80 -10.23 -5.23
CA GLU A 104 -12.79 -9.19 -5.00
C GLU A 104 -12.23 -8.17 -4.02
N LEU A 105 -12.40 -6.89 -4.33
CA LEU A 105 -12.09 -5.79 -3.44
C LEU A 105 -13.37 -4.97 -3.24
N GLN A 106 -13.91 -4.96 -2.03
CA GLN A 106 -15.05 -4.10 -1.67
C GLN A 106 -14.53 -2.88 -0.92
N VAL A 107 -14.81 -1.69 -1.44
CA VAL A 107 -14.30 -0.42 -0.94
C VAL A 107 -15.43 0.38 -0.31
N PHE A 108 -15.26 0.77 0.95
CA PHE A 108 -16.20 1.60 1.71
C PHE A 108 -15.47 2.88 2.12
N ILE A 109 -15.93 4.02 1.59
CA ILE A 109 -15.34 5.33 1.87
C ILE A 109 -16.28 6.09 2.80
N TYR A 110 -15.75 6.50 3.94
CA TYR A 110 -16.48 7.24 4.96
C TYR A 110 -16.21 8.73 4.82
N GLY A 111 -17.17 9.56 5.26
CA GLY A 111 -16.97 11.01 5.34
C GLY A 111 -15.96 11.42 6.43
N ASP A 112 -15.75 10.56 7.42
CA ASP A 112 -14.81 10.78 8.53
C ASP A 112 -14.25 9.45 9.07
N VAL A 113 -13.04 9.52 9.66
CA VAL A 113 -12.34 8.39 10.27
C VAL A 113 -13.12 7.79 11.44
N GLY A 114 -13.75 8.64 12.26
CA GLY A 114 -14.52 8.19 13.42
C GLY A 114 -15.75 7.36 13.03
N ALA A 115 -16.38 7.65 11.88
CA ALA A 115 -17.47 6.82 11.37
C ALA A 115 -16.97 5.44 10.92
N MET A 116 -15.85 5.39 10.20
CA MET A 116 -15.21 4.15 9.80
C MET A 116 -14.83 3.29 11.01
N MET A 117 -14.21 3.90 12.03
CA MET A 117 -13.79 3.19 13.24
C MET A 117 -14.97 2.59 14.03
N ARG A 118 -16.11 3.31 14.12
CA ARG A 118 -17.32 2.80 14.81
C ARG A 118 -17.87 1.55 14.15
N ASP A 119 -17.78 1.45 12.83
CA ASP A 119 -18.25 0.28 12.11
C ASP A 119 -17.23 -0.86 12.20
N VAL A 120 -15.95 -0.56 12.02
CA VAL A 120 -14.86 -1.56 12.07
C VAL A 120 -14.69 -2.18 13.46
N ILE A 121 -14.79 -1.41 14.54
CA ILE A 121 -14.59 -1.93 15.90
C ILE A 121 -15.65 -2.98 16.31
N ARG A 122 -16.80 -2.99 15.61
CA ARG A 122 -17.87 -3.97 15.81
C ARG A 122 -17.64 -5.28 15.04
N LEU A 123 -16.61 -5.33 14.21
CA LEU A 123 -16.29 -6.48 13.37
C LEU A 123 -15.22 -7.35 14.02
N ASP A 124 -15.38 -8.66 13.88
CA ASP A 124 -14.29 -9.60 14.04
C ASP A 124 -13.35 -9.45 12.83
N THR A 125 -12.12 -9.00 13.07
CA THR A 125 -11.15 -8.72 12.00
C THR A 125 -10.66 -9.99 11.28
N ALA A 126 -10.78 -11.17 11.91
CA ALA A 126 -10.44 -12.45 11.30
C ALA A 126 -11.56 -12.97 10.39
N ARG A 127 -12.83 -12.72 10.75
CA ARG A 127 -14.00 -13.16 9.99
C ARG A 127 -14.57 -12.09 9.07
N VAL A 128 -14.12 -10.84 9.22
CA VAL A 128 -14.63 -9.62 8.57
C VAL A 128 -16.16 -9.57 8.63
N SER A 129 -16.70 -9.90 9.80
CA SER A 129 -18.15 -9.96 10.05
C SER A 129 -18.44 -9.68 11.53
N PRO A 130 -19.64 -9.19 11.86
CA PRO A 130 -20.09 -9.12 13.24
C PRO A 130 -20.13 -10.53 13.86
N PRO A 131 -19.84 -10.68 15.17
CA PRO A 131 -19.84 -11.99 15.83
C PRO A 131 -21.21 -12.69 15.77
N ALA A 132 -22.30 -11.93 15.65
CA ALA A 132 -23.66 -12.43 15.55
C ALA A 132 -24.09 -12.81 14.11
N MET A 133 -23.26 -12.58 13.08
CA MET A 133 -23.64 -12.77 11.68
C MET A 133 -22.61 -13.63 10.93
N MET A 134 -23.05 -14.76 10.38
CA MET A 134 -22.21 -15.59 9.52
C MET A 134 -22.37 -15.18 8.06
N ILE A 135 -21.27 -14.71 7.46
CA ILE A 135 -21.20 -14.37 6.03
C ILE A 135 -20.38 -15.44 5.32
N SER A 136 -20.98 -16.06 4.31
CA SER A 136 -20.28 -17.04 3.48
C SER A 136 -19.45 -16.32 2.41
N TRP A 137 -18.17 -16.16 2.67
CA TRP A 137 -17.24 -15.57 1.72
C TRP A 137 -16.74 -16.62 0.72
N ARG A 138 -16.66 -16.24 -0.57
CA ARG A 138 -16.14 -17.13 -1.65
C ARG A 138 -14.67 -17.54 -1.45
N ALA A 139 -13.92 -16.75 -0.67
CA ALA A 139 -12.54 -16.96 -0.31
C ALA A 139 -12.24 -16.33 1.06
N LYS A 140 -11.02 -16.49 1.58
CA LYS A 140 -10.60 -15.90 2.85
C LYS A 140 -10.70 -14.35 2.77
N PRO A 141 -11.57 -13.72 3.58
CA PRO A 141 -11.70 -12.28 3.62
C PRO A 141 -10.53 -11.68 4.41
N SER A 142 -10.24 -10.41 4.15
CA SER A 142 -9.21 -9.67 4.86
C SER A 142 -9.60 -8.20 4.93
N LEU A 143 -9.60 -7.63 6.13
CA LEU A 143 -9.95 -6.23 6.32
C LEU A 143 -8.69 -5.35 6.29
N LEU A 144 -8.73 -4.29 5.50
CA LEU A 144 -7.75 -3.22 5.47
C LEU A 144 -8.45 -1.90 5.81
N THR A 145 -7.87 -1.13 6.71
CA THR A 145 -8.38 0.19 7.10
C THR A 145 -7.29 1.23 6.99
N ARG A 146 -7.60 2.38 6.37
CA ARG A 146 -6.66 3.50 6.25
C ARG A 146 -7.40 4.83 6.22
N ASN A 147 -7.16 5.69 7.21
CA ASN A 147 -7.84 6.97 7.35
C ASN A 147 -9.38 6.82 7.29
N ASN A 148 -10.06 7.30 6.24
CA ASN A 148 -11.50 7.16 6.05
C ASN A 148 -11.92 5.97 5.16
N LEU A 149 -10.98 5.10 4.79
CA LEU A 149 -11.20 3.92 3.95
C LEU A 149 -11.30 2.65 4.81
N ALA A 150 -12.33 1.85 4.55
CA ALA A 150 -12.37 0.44 4.91
C ALA A 150 -12.49 -0.41 3.63
N ALA A 151 -11.62 -1.39 3.48
CA ALA A 151 -11.55 -2.25 2.31
C ALA A 151 -11.59 -3.73 2.73
N ILE A 152 -12.48 -4.49 2.11
CA ILE A 152 -12.58 -5.94 2.30
C ILE A 152 -11.99 -6.61 1.07
N ILE A 153 -10.91 -7.37 1.26
CA ILE A 153 -10.22 -8.10 0.21
C ILE A 153 -10.60 -9.57 0.33
N VAL A 154 -11.23 -10.13 -0.69
CA VAL A 154 -11.67 -11.53 -0.74
C VAL A 154 -10.89 -12.25 -1.83
N THR A 155 -9.87 -13.01 -1.43
CA THR A 155 -9.00 -13.74 -2.36
C THR A 155 -8.35 -14.96 -1.70
N ARG A 156 -8.05 -15.97 -2.51
CA ARG A 156 -7.26 -17.15 -2.11
C ARG A 156 -5.76 -16.92 -2.27
N ASP A 157 -5.36 -15.98 -3.12
CA ASP A 157 -3.97 -15.64 -3.41
C ASP A 157 -3.42 -14.64 -2.37
N GLU A 158 -2.50 -15.10 -1.53
CA GLU A 158 -1.83 -14.27 -0.52
C GLU A 158 -0.91 -13.21 -1.15
N ALA A 159 -0.23 -13.53 -2.25
CA ALA A 159 0.67 -12.60 -2.91
C ALA A 159 -0.13 -11.44 -3.51
N LEU A 160 -1.25 -11.73 -4.17
CA LEU A 160 -2.17 -10.71 -4.67
C LEU A 160 -2.76 -9.88 -3.52
N ARG A 161 -3.15 -10.51 -2.41
CA ARG A 161 -3.64 -9.79 -1.22
C ARG A 161 -2.62 -8.80 -0.69
N ARG A 162 -1.35 -9.21 -0.56
CA ARG A 162 -0.27 -8.33 -0.11
C ARG A 162 -0.04 -7.17 -1.07
N ARG A 163 -0.10 -7.40 -2.39
CA ARG A 163 0.03 -6.33 -3.40
C ARG A 163 -1.11 -5.32 -3.31
N ILE A 164 -2.36 -5.78 -3.18
CA ILE A 164 -3.52 -4.90 -2.99
C ILE A 164 -3.36 -4.08 -1.70
N ARG A 165 -2.97 -4.72 -0.59
CA ARG A 165 -2.71 -4.02 0.67
C ARG A 165 -1.61 -2.97 0.53
N ALA A 166 -0.49 -3.30 -0.11
CA ALA A 166 0.60 -2.37 -0.33
C ALA A 166 0.15 -1.16 -1.16
N ALA A 167 -0.59 -1.40 -2.25
CA ALA A 167 -1.13 -0.34 -3.11
C ALA A 167 -2.00 0.66 -2.32
N LEU A 168 -2.85 0.16 -1.43
CA LEU A 168 -3.77 0.97 -0.62
C LEU A 168 -3.14 1.48 0.71
N THR A 169 -1.85 1.20 0.94
CA THR A 169 -1.09 1.71 2.10
C THR A 169 -0.23 2.90 1.72
N VAL A 170 0.25 2.95 0.48
CA VAL A 170 0.96 4.10 -0.07
C VAL A 170 -0.05 5.24 -0.21
N GLU A 171 0.32 6.43 0.28
CA GLU A 171 -0.50 7.61 0.02
C GLU A 171 -0.60 7.79 -1.50
N PRO A 172 -1.82 7.89 -2.05
CA PRO A 172 -1.97 8.03 -3.48
C PRO A 172 -1.28 9.33 -3.88
N HIS A 173 -0.41 9.21 -4.88
CA HIS A 173 0.23 10.36 -5.48
C HIS A 173 -0.86 11.20 -6.13
N VAL A 174 -1.33 12.22 -5.41
CA VAL A 174 -2.13 13.29 -5.98
C VAL A 174 -1.20 13.97 -6.97
N GLY A 175 -1.30 13.57 -8.24
CA GLY A 175 -0.68 14.32 -9.32
C GLY A 175 -1.13 15.75 -9.14
N GLN A 176 -0.18 16.64 -8.84
CA GLN A 176 -0.47 18.06 -8.78
C GLN A 176 -1.06 18.44 -10.13
N HIS A 177 -2.37 18.69 -10.15
CA HIS A 177 -3.04 19.27 -11.29
C HIS A 177 -2.58 20.72 -11.35
N VAL A 178 -1.38 20.95 -11.86
CA VAL A 178 -0.87 22.26 -12.24
C VAL A 178 -1.82 22.75 -13.34
N GLY A 179 -2.72 23.66 -12.97
CA GLY A 179 -3.62 24.31 -13.92
C GLY A 179 -2.78 25.09 -14.95
N PRO A 180 -3.22 25.15 -16.21
CA PRO A 180 -2.61 26.08 -17.16
C PRO A 180 -3.01 27.52 -16.77
N ASP A 181 -2.01 28.35 -16.47
CA ASP A 181 -2.13 29.81 -16.55
C ASP A 181 -2.24 30.25 -18.03
#